data_AF-A0A1B7TFD4-F1
#
_entry.id   AF-A0A1B7TFD4-F1
#
_cell.length_a   1.000
_cell.length_b   1.000
_cell.length_c   1.000
_cell.angle_alpha   90.00
_cell.angle_beta   90.00
_cell.angle_gamma   90.00
#
_symmetry.space_group_name_H-M   'P 1'
#
loop_
_entity.id
_entity.type
_entity.pdbx_description
1 polymer ?
#
loop_
_entity_poly.entity_id
_entity_poly.type
_entity_poly.pdbx_seq_one_letter_code
_entity_poly.pdbx_strand_id
1 'polypeptide(L)'
;MSYVDTNSFANVGNTSSSTFKKQHEISFEPEINEMINNFLQTLKTNSQPTSRSSYTVSLETLNVLKKFIGFMKFHTTEEFMNNLKKLDLLMEGNIKPKEFCCGNMIRRVIFMLREEINNYNNSLKQTGDIDEDTANSKPVGSMFDLLARLPKEQPQVNSNTKSKKFEIRATAINIIRELTDEVKNIDEQIFQIGIDLIHDNEILLIPTPDSKTILNFLINVKKDKNWKKRNFTCIITESYPNNLQKAQKFALKLSDLGIDTIIIPDSMVFAVMNKIGKVVIGCKQIFSNGSAIVSSTGVQTVVQCAKEFRVPIIVMAGLYKLSSISPFDIKENYLEVGGSKLTGNLLPKQHKVTGHEGDYSRLMMVNNINDFIAAEFIDIIITNTGAYSPSFMYRVVADNYEYS
;
A
#
# COMPACT_ATOMS: atom_id res chain seq x y z
N MET A 1 -19.81 48.04 42.78
CA MET A 1 -18.62 47.85 41.92
C MET A 1 -19.05 46.91 40.81
N SER A 2 -19.02 47.45 39.60
CA SER A 2 -19.82 47.09 38.43
C SER A 2 -19.39 45.80 37.71
N TYR A 3 -20.40 45.12 37.15
CA TYR A 3 -20.29 44.11 36.10
C TYR A 3 -19.45 44.64 34.91
N VAL A 4 -18.56 43.80 34.37
CA VAL A 4 -17.90 44.03 33.07
C VAL A 4 -18.06 42.76 32.25
N ASP A 5 -18.74 42.94 31.12
CA ASP A 5 -19.06 41.93 30.11
C ASP A 5 -17.80 41.39 29.41
N THR A 6 -17.70 40.06 29.34
CA THR A 6 -16.76 39.35 28.48
C THR A 6 -17.46 39.01 27.16
N ASN A 7 -17.47 39.95 26.21
CA ASN A 7 -17.89 39.73 24.83
C ASN A 7 -16.91 40.45 23.88
N SER A 8 -15.72 39.87 23.69
CA SER A 8 -14.77 40.34 22.67
C SER A 8 -13.70 39.31 22.30
N PHE A 9 -14.09 38.05 22.06
CA PHE A 9 -13.25 37.10 21.30
C PHE A 9 -14.11 36.19 20.42
N ALA A 10 -14.82 36.80 19.47
CA ALA A 10 -15.41 36.11 18.34
C ALA A 10 -15.11 36.92 17.09
N ASN A 11 -14.33 36.33 16.17
CA ASN A 11 -13.94 36.80 14.82
C ASN A 11 -12.44 37.04 14.61
N VAL A 12 -11.63 35.98 14.72
CA VAL A 12 -10.41 35.85 13.93
C VAL A 12 -10.27 34.38 13.53
N GLY A 13 -10.23 34.10 12.22
CA GLY A 13 -9.81 32.78 11.71
C GLY A 13 -10.90 31.90 11.10
N ASN A 14 -11.76 32.45 10.23
CA ASN A 14 -12.60 31.65 9.33
C ASN A 14 -12.14 31.82 7.87
N THR A 15 -10.82 31.69 7.64
CA THR A 15 -10.17 31.86 6.32
C THR A 15 -9.39 30.63 5.85
N SER A 16 -9.43 29.51 6.55
CA SER A 16 -8.75 28.25 6.16
C SER A 16 -9.69 27.17 5.61
N SER A 17 -11.00 27.39 5.55
CA SER A 17 -12.00 26.43 5.08
C SER A 17 -12.47 26.65 3.62
N SER A 18 -11.94 27.67 2.94
CA SER A 18 -12.33 28.05 1.57
C SER A 18 -11.38 27.57 0.46
N THR A 19 -10.21 27.01 0.81
CA THR A 19 -9.21 26.52 -0.16
C THR A 19 -9.38 25.06 -0.58
N PHE A 20 -10.25 24.28 0.07
CA PHE A 20 -10.56 22.89 -0.31
C PHE A 20 -11.76 22.74 -1.27
N LYS A 21 -12.40 23.84 -1.68
CA LYS A 21 -13.63 23.84 -2.51
C LYS A 21 -13.43 24.26 -3.98
N LYS A 22 -12.21 24.17 -4.51
CA LYS A 22 -11.95 24.27 -5.96
C LYS A 22 -11.38 22.96 -6.50
N GLN A 23 -12.06 21.85 -6.24
CA GLN A 23 -11.99 20.72 -7.16
C GLN A 23 -12.90 21.10 -8.34
N HIS A 24 -12.30 21.47 -9.47
CA HIS A 24 -13.04 21.42 -10.73
C HIS A 24 -13.74 20.07 -10.79
N GLU A 25 -15.05 20.04 -11.07
CA GLU A 25 -15.76 18.79 -11.30
C GLU A 25 -15.10 18.09 -12.49
N ILE A 26 -14.17 17.18 -12.19
CA ILE A 26 -13.56 16.30 -13.16
C ILE A 26 -14.65 15.28 -13.49
N SER A 27 -15.48 15.58 -14.47
CA SER A 27 -16.55 14.72 -14.94
C SER A 27 -16.12 14.02 -16.23
N PHE A 28 -16.20 12.69 -16.22
CA PHE A 28 -16.13 11.89 -17.45
C PHE A 28 -17.53 11.73 -18.06
N GLU A 29 -17.66 10.93 -19.12
CA GLU A 29 -18.96 10.50 -19.62
C GLU A 29 -19.81 9.87 -18.49
N PRO A 30 -21.15 10.04 -18.51
CA PRO A 30 -22.01 9.70 -17.38
C PRO A 30 -21.94 8.21 -16.98
N GLU A 31 -21.84 7.30 -17.95
CA GLU A 31 -21.70 5.86 -17.70
C GLU A 31 -20.39 5.52 -16.97
N ILE A 32 -19.31 6.21 -17.31
CA ILE A 32 -17.99 6.04 -16.69
C ILE A 32 -18.02 6.56 -15.25
N ASN A 33 -18.65 7.71 -15.03
CA ASN A 33 -18.82 8.28 -13.69
C ASN A 33 -19.69 7.39 -12.81
N GLU A 34 -20.75 6.78 -13.34
CA GLU A 34 -21.59 5.85 -12.57
C GLU A 34 -20.79 4.62 -12.12
N MET A 35 -20.01 4.01 -13.04
CA MET A 35 -19.12 2.89 -12.70
C MET A 35 -18.11 3.26 -11.62
N ILE A 36 -17.46 4.42 -11.77
CA ILE A 36 -16.50 4.96 -10.80
C ILE A 36 -17.18 5.21 -9.45
N ASN A 37 -18.34 5.83 -9.43
CA ASN A 37 -19.08 6.14 -8.22
C ASN A 37 -19.57 4.87 -7.52
N ASN A 38 -20.03 3.87 -8.25
CA ASN A 38 -20.39 2.56 -7.69
C ASN A 38 -19.17 1.88 -7.05
N PHE A 39 -18.01 1.94 -7.70
CA PHE A 39 -16.77 1.42 -7.13
C PHE A 39 -16.36 2.19 -5.86
N LEU A 40 -16.38 3.53 -5.91
CA LEU A 40 -16.10 4.40 -4.76
C LEU A 40 -17.08 4.18 -3.61
N GLN A 41 -18.37 4.01 -3.89
CA GLN A 41 -19.37 3.64 -2.89
C GLN A 41 -19.06 2.25 -2.32
N THR A 42 -18.66 1.28 -3.13
CA THR A 42 -18.25 -0.04 -2.62
C THR A 42 -17.07 0.07 -1.66
N LEU A 43 -16.14 1.02 -1.90
CA LEU A 43 -15.03 1.31 -1.00
C LEU A 43 -15.47 2.09 0.26
N LYS A 44 -16.44 3.01 0.16
CA LYS A 44 -16.93 3.85 1.28
C LYS A 44 -17.95 3.14 2.19
N THR A 45 -18.90 2.42 1.61
CA THR A 45 -20.07 1.81 2.28
C THR A 45 -19.69 0.55 3.06
N ASN A 46 -18.67 -0.18 2.63
CA ASN A 46 -18.20 -1.39 3.32
C ASN A 46 -17.17 -1.08 4.41
N SER A 47 -17.48 -0.09 5.23
CA SER A 47 -16.69 0.42 6.36
C SER A 47 -16.65 -0.56 7.56
N GLN A 48 -16.44 -1.84 7.28
CA GLN A 48 -15.70 -2.71 8.19
C GLN A 48 -14.26 -2.80 7.68
N PRO A 49 -13.31 -2.10 8.32
CA PRO A 49 -11.92 -2.03 7.90
C PRO A 49 -11.18 -3.38 7.98
N THR A 50 -11.85 -4.40 8.54
CA THR A 50 -11.30 -5.74 8.76
C THR A 50 -11.63 -6.76 7.67
N SER A 51 -12.48 -6.46 6.68
CA SER A 51 -13.00 -7.48 5.74
C SER A 51 -12.35 -7.47 4.36
N ARG A 52 -11.92 -6.31 3.84
CA ARG A 52 -11.38 -6.23 2.48
C ARG A 52 -9.86 -6.32 2.47
N SER A 53 -9.35 -7.36 1.83
CA SER A 53 -7.90 -7.52 1.62
C SER A 53 -7.41 -6.53 0.57
N SER A 54 -6.25 -5.90 0.81
CA SER A 54 -5.55 -5.04 -0.17
C SER A 54 -5.37 -5.72 -1.53
N TYR A 55 -5.25 -7.04 -1.54
CA TYR A 55 -5.22 -7.87 -2.75
C TYR A 55 -6.50 -7.74 -3.59
N THR A 56 -7.67 -7.88 -2.94
CA THR A 56 -8.97 -7.78 -3.62
C THR A 56 -9.21 -6.37 -4.15
N VAL A 57 -8.86 -5.33 -3.39
CA VAL A 57 -8.95 -3.93 -3.83
C VAL A 57 -8.12 -3.74 -5.10
N SER A 58 -6.88 -4.24 -5.13
CA SER A 58 -5.98 -4.07 -6.27
C SER A 58 -6.51 -4.73 -7.55
N LEU A 59 -7.03 -5.96 -7.45
CA LEU A 59 -7.63 -6.65 -8.59
C LEU A 59 -8.89 -5.95 -9.11
N GLU A 60 -9.72 -5.42 -8.22
CA GLU A 60 -10.90 -4.67 -8.64
C GLU A 60 -10.54 -3.34 -9.28
N THR A 61 -9.55 -2.63 -8.74
CA THR A 61 -9.03 -1.40 -9.36
C THR A 61 -8.52 -1.66 -10.77
N LEU A 62 -7.76 -2.74 -10.99
CA LEU A 62 -7.29 -3.13 -12.33
C LEU A 62 -8.46 -3.45 -13.27
N ASN A 63 -9.51 -4.11 -12.77
CA ASN A 63 -10.71 -4.40 -13.56
C ASN A 63 -11.49 -3.12 -13.93
N VAL A 64 -11.63 -2.18 -13.00
CA VAL A 64 -12.25 -0.87 -13.24
C VAL A 64 -11.42 -0.09 -14.26
N LEU A 65 -10.10 -0.08 -14.13
CA LEU A 65 -9.18 0.59 -15.05
C LEU A 65 -9.24 0.00 -16.46
N LYS A 66 -9.34 -1.33 -16.58
CA LYS A 66 -9.53 -2.01 -17.86
C LYS A 66 -10.83 -1.59 -18.54
N LYS A 67 -11.94 -1.51 -17.80
CA LYS A 67 -13.23 -1.03 -18.32
C LYS A 67 -13.14 0.44 -18.72
N PHE A 68 -12.53 1.27 -17.88
CA PHE A 68 -12.32 2.70 -18.14
C PHE A 68 -11.59 2.93 -19.46
N ILE A 69 -10.45 2.26 -19.69
CA ILE A 69 -9.67 2.37 -20.93
C ILE A 69 -10.45 1.85 -22.16
N GLY A 70 -11.34 0.87 -21.96
CA GLY A 70 -12.22 0.35 -23.01
C GLY A 70 -13.25 1.38 -23.49
N PHE A 71 -13.87 2.10 -22.56
CA PHE A 71 -14.90 3.11 -22.88
C PHE A 71 -14.33 4.49 -23.22
N MET A 72 -13.12 4.80 -22.76
CA MET A 72 -12.54 6.12 -22.94
C MET A 72 -12.32 6.46 -24.42
N LYS A 73 -12.90 7.58 -24.86
CA LYS A 73 -12.62 8.22 -26.15
C LYS A 73 -11.44 9.17 -26.00
N PHE A 74 -10.55 9.17 -26.98
CA PHE A 74 -9.38 10.04 -27.02
C PHE A 74 -8.92 10.21 -28.47
N HIS A 75 -8.38 11.38 -28.77
CA HIS A 75 -7.80 11.70 -30.08
C HIS A 75 -6.27 11.69 -30.05
N THR A 76 -5.69 12.08 -28.91
CA THR A 76 -4.23 12.21 -28.73
C THR A 76 -3.74 11.36 -27.56
N THR A 77 -2.48 10.93 -27.62
CA THR A 77 -1.80 10.19 -26.53
C THR A 77 -1.71 11.02 -25.24
N GLU A 78 -1.48 12.32 -25.35
CA GLU A 78 -1.45 13.24 -24.19
C GLU A 78 -2.82 13.36 -23.51
N GLU A 79 -3.90 13.41 -24.29
CA GLU A 79 -5.27 13.41 -23.78
C GLU A 79 -5.56 12.12 -23.02
N PHE A 80 -5.11 10.98 -23.56
CA PHE A 80 -5.22 9.67 -22.90
C PHE A 80 -4.52 9.68 -21.53
N MET A 81 -3.29 10.17 -21.46
CA MET A 81 -2.52 10.24 -20.21
C MET A 81 -3.13 11.24 -19.20
N ASN A 82 -3.64 12.38 -19.68
CA ASN A 82 -4.29 13.36 -18.81
C ASN A 82 -5.60 12.82 -18.22
N ASN A 83 -6.36 12.03 -18.97
CA ASN A 83 -7.57 11.38 -18.46
C ASN A 83 -7.25 10.31 -17.40
N LEU A 84 -6.14 9.56 -17.55
CA LEU A 84 -5.67 8.64 -16.51
C LEU A 84 -5.21 9.38 -15.25
N LYS A 85 -4.52 10.52 -15.38
CA LYS A 85 -4.15 11.37 -14.23
C LYS A 85 -5.37 11.95 -13.52
N LYS A 86 -6.37 12.41 -14.28
CA LYS A 86 -7.66 12.86 -13.75
C LYS A 86 -8.35 11.76 -12.94
N LEU A 87 -8.32 10.52 -13.44
CA LEU A 87 -8.85 9.35 -12.72
C LEU A 87 -8.08 9.11 -11.41
N ASP A 88 -6.74 9.16 -11.44
CA ASP A 88 -5.91 9.00 -10.23
C ASP A 88 -6.27 10.06 -9.18
N LEU A 89 -6.33 11.34 -9.56
CA LEU A 89 -6.69 12.43 -8.65
C LEU A 89 -8.09 12.27 -8.05
N LEU A 90 -9.06 11.83 -8.86
CA LEU A 90 -10.43 11.56 -8.39
C LEU A 90 -10.49 10.40 -7.39
N MET A 91 -9.77 9.31 -7.67
CA MET A 91 -9.72 8.14 -6.80
C MET A 91 -9.01 8.50 -5.50
N GLU A 92 -7.85 9.13 -5.60
CA GLU A 92 -7.03 9.53 -4.47
C GLU A 92 -7.76 10.50 -3.54
N GLY A 93 -8.38 11.55 -4.07
CA GLY A 93 -9.09 12.56 -3.27
C GLY A 93 -10.32 12.00 -2.54
N ASN A 94 -10.89 10.90 -3.04
CA ASN A 94 -12.06 10.26 -2.44
C ASN A 94 -11.74 9.08 -1.50
N ILE A 95 -10.55 8.48 -1.64
CA ILE A 95 -10.17 7.22 -0.98
C ILE A 95 -9.12 7.44 0.11
N LYS A 96 -8.23 8.44 -0.01
CA LYS A 96 -7.29 8.77 1.06
C LYS A 96 -8.05 9.17 2.33
N PRO A 97 -7.68 8.67 3.52
CA PRO A 97 -6.44 7.91 3.82
C PRO A 97 -6.55 6.37 3.90
N LYS A 98 -7.65 5.76 3.46
CA LYS A 98 -8.00 4.37 3.86
C LYS A 98 -7.32 3.27 3.04
N GLU A 99 -7.17 3.46 1.73
CA GLU A 99 -6.66 2.41 0.83
C GLU A 99 -5.69 2.96 -0.21
N PHE A 100 -4.40 2.69 -0.04
CA PHE A 100 -3.32 3.18 -0.90
C PHE A 100 -3.14 2.36 -2.18
N CYS A 101 -3.47 1.05 -2.14
CA CYS A 101 -3.22 0.16 -3.27
C CYS A 101 -3.97 0.58 -4.54
N CYS A 102 -5.14 1.20 -4.42
CA CYS A 102 -5.89 1.70 -5.59
C CYS A 102 -5.06 2.73 -6.38
N GLY A 103 -4.56 3.78 -5.72
CA GLY A 103 -3.74 4.80 -6.36
C GLY A 103 -2.40 4.23 -6.84
N ASN A 104 -1.79 3.33 -6.07
CA ASN A 104 -0.54 2.68 -6.47
C ASN A 104 -0.71 1.90 -7.79
N MET A 105 -1.80 1.14 -7.96
CA MET A 105 -2.02 0.40 -9.22
C MET A 105 -2.21 1.33 -10.42
N ILE A 106 -2.94 2.44 -10.26
CA ILE A 106 -3.16 3.41 -11.34
C ILE A 106 -1.83 4.07 -11.73
N ARG A 107 -1.03 4.50 -10.76
CA ARG A 107 0.29 5.12 -11.02
C ARG A 107 1.27 4.17 -11.68
N ARG A 108 1.24 2.88 -11.30
CA ARG A 108 2.09 1.87 -11.92
C ARG A 108 1.73 1.67 -13.40
N VAL A 109 0.43 1.64 -13.73
CA VAL A 109 -0.02 1.59 -15.13
C VAL A 109 0.39 2.85 -15.90
N ILE A 110 0.25 4.03 -15.30
CA ILE A 110 0.69 5.30 -15.90
C ILE A 110 2.20 5.27 -16.18
N PHE A 111 3.01 4.78 -15.24
CA PHE A 111 4.46 4.68 -15.39
C PHE A 111 4.85 3.74 -16.53
N MET A 112 4.37 2.49 -16.51
CA MET A 112 4.67 1.51 -17.56
C MET A 112 4.23 1.99 -18.95
N LEU A 113 3.08 2.66 -19.04
CA LEU A 113 2.62 3.25 -20.29
C LEU A 113 3.55 4.36 -20.81
N ARG A 114 4.08 5.21 -19.92
CA ARG A 114 5.03 6.24 -20.32
C ARG A 114 6.35 5.64 -20.80
N GLU A 115 6.84 4.61 -20.15
CA GLU A 115 8.05 3.90 -20.60
C GLU A 115 7.86 3.33 -22.00
N GLU A 116 6.74 2.68 -22.27
CA GLU A 116 6.40 2.17 -23.61
C GLU A 116 6.30 3.28 -24.67
N ILE A 117 5.66 4.41 -24.34
CA ILE A 117 5.58 5.57 -25.24
C ILE A 117 6.98 6.16 -25.51
N ASN A 118 7.82 6.25 -24.49
CA ASN A 118 9.20 6.75 -24.63
C ASN A 118 10.06 5.80 -25.47
N ASN A 119 9.93 4.49 -25.27
CA ASN A 119 10.60 3.46 -26.07
C ASN A 119 10.17 3.54 -27.53
N TYR A 120 8.88 3.70 -27.80
CA TYR A 120 8.34 3.91 -29.14
C TYR A 120 8.92 5.19 -29.79
N ASN A 121 8.90 6.32 -29.07
CA ASN A 121 9.45 7.58 -29.56
C ASN A 121 10.96 7.52 -29.81
N ASN A 122 11.71 6.79 -28.99
CA ASN A 122 13.15 6.58 -29.20
C ASN A 122 13.42 5.72 -30.43
N SER A 123 12.62 4.68 -30.69
CA SER A 123 12.73 3.88 -31.91
C SER A 123 12.44 4.68 -33.20
N LEU A 124 11.54 5.67 -33.12
CA LEU A 124 11.27 6.62 -34.20
C LEU A 124 12.43 7.58 -34.46
N LYS A 125 13.13 8.01 -33.42
CA LYS A 125 14.29 8.91 -33.56
C LYS A 125 15.52 8.19 -34.11
N GLN A 126 15.69 6.90 -33.80
CA GLN A 126 16.80 6.10 -34.34
C GLN A 126 16.70 5.84 -35.84
N THR A 127 15.52 6.03 -36.45
CA THR A 127 15.33 5.85 -37.90
C THR A 127 15.46 7.15 -38.70
N GLY A 128 15.62 8.31 -38.04
CA GLY A 128 15.85 9.62 -38.68
C GLY A 128 17.19 10.21 -38.23
N ASP A 129 18.14 10.25 -39.16
CA ASP A 129 19.48 10.86 -39.10
C ASP A 129 20.44 10.38 -37.99
N ILE A 130 21.55 9.80 -38.45
CA ILE A 130 22.71 9.41 -37.65
C ILE A 130 23.54 10.68 -37.39
N ASP A 131 23.26 11.37 -36.29
CA ASP A 131 24.25 12.25 -35.65
C ASP A 131 25.01 11.40 -34.60
N GLU A 132 26.13 10.82 -35.02
CA GLU A 132 26.97 9.88 -34.27
C GLU A 132 27.60 10.47 -32.98
N ASP A 133 27.51 11.79 -32.75
CA ASP A 133 28.24 12.48 -31.68
C ASP A 133 27.48 12.64 -30.34
N THR A 134 26.24 12.17 -30.20
CA THR A 134 25.48 12.25 -28.93
C THR A 134 25.16 10.90 -28.28
N ALA A 135 25.70 9.80 -28.81
CA ALA A 135 25.42 8.46 -28.29
C ALA A 135 26.17 8.12 -26.98
N ASN A 136 27.27 8.81 -26.65
CA ASN A 136 28.20 8.37 -25.60
C ASN A 136 28.27 9.19 -24.31
N SER A 137 27.37 10.16 -24.08
CA SER A 137 27.32 10.83 -22.78
C SER A 137 25.91 11.33 -22.44
N LYS A 138 25.00 10.42 -22.10
CA LYS A 138 23.87 10.81 -21.24
C LYS A 138 24.39 10.83 -19.80
N PRO A 139 24.52 11.99 -19.13
CA PRO A 139 24.83 12.00 -17.71
C PRO A 139 23.69 11.30 -16.98
N VAL A 140 24.00 10.20 -16.30
CA VAL A 140 23.05 9.27 -15.65
C VAL A 140 22.40 9.88 -14.39
N GLY A 141 22.45 11.21 -14.23
CA GLY A 141 21.79 11.93 -13.16
C GLY A 141 20.49 12.55 -13.65
N SER A 142 19.34 12.08 -13.16
CA SER A 142 18.01 12.66 -13.42
C SER A 142 17.97 14.19 -13.21
N MET A 143 18.84 14.73 -12.34
CA MET A 143 18.97 16.17 -12.08
C MET A 143 19.63 16.93 -13.23
N PHE A 144 20.63 16.33 -13.90
CA PHE A 144 21.36 16.98 -14.99
C PHE A 144 20.52 17.06 -16.27
N ASP A 145 19.69 16.05 -16.57
CA ASP A 145 18.81 16.06 -17.75
C ASP A 145 17.72 17.14 -17.65
N LEU A 146 17.20 17.39 -16.44
CA LEU A 146 16.25 18.48 -16.20
C LEU A 146 16.90 19.86 -16.34
N LEU A 147 18.13 20.03 -15.87
CA LEU A 147 18.87 21.29 -16.01
C LEU A 147 19.34 21.54 -17.45
N ALA A 148 19.64 20.48 -18.20
CA ALA A 148 20.07 20.56 -19.60
C ALA A 148 18.90 20.76 -20.59
N ARG A 149 17.64 20.61 -20.14
CA ARG A 149 16.46 20.93 -20.95
C ARG A 149 16.35 22.44 -21.14
N LEU A 150 16.96 22.93 -22.22
CA LEU A 150 16.54 24.19 -22.83
C LEU A 150 15.07 24.06 -23.27
N PRO A 151 14.24 25.12 -23.14
CA PRO A 151 12.86 25.09 -23.63
C PRO A 151 12.90 24.82 -25.13
N LYS A 152 12.54 23.60 -25.53
CA LYS A 152 12.42 23.27 -26.95
C LYS A 152 11.23 24.05 -27.49
N GLU A 153 11.50 24.98 -28.41
CA GLU A 153 10.48 25.45 -29.35
C GLU A 153 9.81 24.22 -29.97
N GLN A 154 8.49 24.29 -30.09
CA GLN A 154 7.65 23.20 -30.58
C GLN A 154 8.22 22.67 -31.89
N PRO A 155 8.58 21.36 -31.99
CA PRO A 155 8.94 20.81 -33.28
C PRO A 155 7.70 20.88 -34.17
N GLN A 156 7.76 21.67 -35.24
CA GLN A 156 6.81 21.51 -36.34
C GLN A 156 7.01 20.10 -36.89
N VAL A 157 6.08 19.21 -36.57
CA VAL A 157 6.06 17.85 -37.08
C VAL A 157 5.74 17.92 -38.57
N ASN A 158 6.76 17.90 -39.41
CA ASN A 158 6.59 17.59 -40.83
C ASN A 158 6.03 16.17 -40.92
N SER A 159 4.73 16.11 -41.20
CA SER A 159 3.98 14.90 -41.45
C SER A 159 4.43 14.24 -42.75
N ASN A 160 5.36 13.28 -42.69
CA ASN A 160 5.55 12.27 -43.75
C ASN A 160 6.50 11.14 -43.33
N THR A 161 6.15 10.41 -42.28
CA THR A 161 6.62 9.03 -42.09
C THR A 161 5.41 8.18 -41.71
N LYS A 162 5.03 7.25 -42.60
CA LYS A 162 4.00 6.23 -42.32
C LYS A 162 4.57 5.25 -41.29
N SER A 163 4.65 5.67 -40.03
CA SER A 163 4.92 4.76 -38.91
C SER A 163 3.64 4.04 -38.52
N LYS A 164 3.76 2.78 -38.07
CA LYS A 164 2.63 2.01 -37.53
C LYS A 164 1.89 2.88 -36.50
N LYS A 165 0.56 2.99 -36.61
CA LYS A 165 -0.24 3.68 -35.61
C LYS A 165 0.01 3.01 -34.25
N PHE A 166 0.64 3.71 -33.31
CA PHE A 166 0.86 3.20 -31.96
C PHE A 166 -0.50 2.99 -31.29
N GLU A 167 -0.88 1.73 -31.10
CA GLU A 167 -2.16 1.36 -30.50
C GLU A 167 -2.09 1.43 -28.98
N ILE A 168 -2.07 2.66 -28.44
CA ILE A 168 -1.92 2.93 -27.00
C ILE A 168 -2.93 2.16 -26.13
N ARG A 169 -4.15 1.94 -26.66
CA ARG A 169 -5.21 1.20 -25.96
C ARG A 169 -4.86 -0.29 -25.84
N ALA A 170 -4.33 -0.90 -26.90
CA ALA A 170 -3.94 -2.31 -26.87
C ALA A 170 -2.76 -2.52 -25.91
N THR A 171 -1.76 -1.64 -25.95
CA THR A 171 -0.62 -1.64 -25.02
C THR A 171 -1.08 -1.50 -23.57
N ALA A 172 -1.99 -0.55 -23.28
CA ALA A 172 -2.53 -0.36 -21.94
C ALA A 172 -3.27 -1.59 -21.40
N ILE A 173 -4.06 -2.26 -22.24
CA ILE A 173 -4.78 -3.47 -21.83
C ILE A 173 -3.80 -4.61 -21.57
N ASN A 174 -2.71 -4.73 -22.34
CA ASN A 174 -1.68 -5.74 -22.11
C ASN A 174 -0.95 -5.50 -20.79
N ILE A 175 -0.51 -4.26 -20.51
CA ILE A 175 0.11 -3.87 -19.24
C ILE A 175 -0.81 -4.23 -18.05
N ILE A 176 -2.10 -3.95 -18.15
CA ILE A 176 -3.05 -4.29 -17.08
C ILE A 176 -3.17 -5.80 -16.88
N ARG A 177 -3.13 -6.60 -17.95
CA ARG A 177 -3.13 -8.08 -17.83
C ARG A 177 -1.86 -8.57 -17.13
N GLU A 178 -0.70 -8.07 -17.54
CA GLU A 178 0.59 -8.40 -16.93
C GLU A 178 0.61 -8.07 -15.44
N LEU A 179 0.17 -6.87 -15.05
CA LEU A 179 0.04 -6.48 -13.64
C LEU A 179 -0.97 -7.34 -12.88
N THR A 180 -2.06 -7.76 -13.53
CA THR A 180 -3.05 -8.65 -12.91
C THR A 180 -2.44 -10.01 -12.58
N ASP A 181 -1.64 -10.56 -13.49
CA ASP A 181 -1.00 -11.86 -13.31
C ASP A 181 0.20 -11.77 -12.36
N GLU A 182 0.94 -10.66 -12.36
CA GLU A 182 1.95 -10.36 -11.33
C GLU A 182 1.33 -10.36 -9.93
N VAL A 183 0.21 -9.66 -9.73
CA VAL A 183 -0.46 -9.58 -8.42
C VAL A 183 -0.92 -10.98 -7.95
N LYS A 184 -1.36 -11.87 -8.84
CA LYS A 184 -1.75 -13.24 -8.47
C LYS A 184 -0.56 -14.10 -8.05
N ASN A 185 0.59 -13.93 -8.68
CA ASN A 185 1.76 -14.80 -8.49
C ASN A 185 2.72 -14.34 -7.38
N ILE A 186 2.37 -13.28 -6.64
CA ILE A 186 3.20 -12.71 -5.55
C ILE A 186 3.62 -13.75 -4.50
N ASP A 187 2.73 -14.66 -4.12
CA ASP A 187 2.95 -15.55 -2.98
C ASP A 187 4.00 -16.62 -3.33
N GLU A 188 4.03 -17.07 -4.59
CA GLU A 188 5.05 -18.00 -5.09
C GLU A 188 6.42 -17.32 -5.20
N GLN A 189 6.46 -16.08 -5.70
CA GLN A 189 7.70 -15.32 -5.84
C GLN A 189 8.32 -14.98 -4.47
N ILE A 190 7.50 -14.53 -3.51
CA ILE A 190 7.94 -14.27 -2.12
C ILE A 190 8.43 -15.56 -1.46
N PHE A 191 7.79 -16.71 -1.74
CA PHE A 191 8.22 -18.00 -1.21
C PHE A 191 9.63 -18.41 -1.69
N GLN A 192 9.93 -18.26 -2.98
CA GLN A 192 11.25 -18.62 -3.52
C GLN A 192 12.39 -17.81 -2.89
N ILE A 193 12.15 -16.52 -2.59
CA ILE A 193 13.15 -15.65 -1.98
C ILE A 193 13.24 -15.86 -0.46
N GLY A 194 12.09 -16.05 0.20
CA GLY A 194 12.00 -16.09 1.66
C GLY A 194 12.42 -17.42 2.30
N ILE A 195 12.43 -18.53 1.54
CA ILE A 195 12.71 -19.86 2.11
C ILE A 195 14.10 -19.95 2.77
N ASP A 196 15.08 -19.22 2.25
CA ASP A 196 16.47 -19.23 2.75
C ASP A 196 16.62 -18.51 4.10
N LEU A 197 15.64 -17.68 4.48
CA LEU A 197 15.67 -16.89 5.71
C LEU A 197 15.18 -17.66 6.94
N ILE A 198 14.45 -18.76 6.76
CA ILE A 198 13.99 -19.58 7.89
C ILE A 198 15.00 -20.70 8.13
N HIS A 199 15.34 -20.95 9.40
CA HIS A 199 16.21 -22.05 9.79
C HIS A 199 15.48 -23.13 10.60
N ASP A 200 16.09 -24.30 10.70
CA ASP A 200 15.54 -25.43 11.45
C ASP A 200 15.58 -25.15 12.97
N ASN A 201 14.54 -25.61 13.67
CA ASN A 201 14.28 -25.38 15.10
C ASN A 201 14.28 -23.91 15.52
N GLU A 202 13.89 -23.01 14.60
CA GLU A 202 13.75 -21.59 14.87
C GLU A 202 12.35 -21.24 15.40
N ILE A 203 12.29 -20.22 16.27
CA ILE A 203 11.05 -19.67 16.80
C ILE A 203 10.76 -18.35 16.09
N LEU A 204 9.64 -18.30 15.35
CA LEU A 204 9.18 -17.13 14.61
C LEU A 204 8.05 -16.43 15.36
N LEU A 205 8.16 -15.12 15.57
CA LEU A 205 7.06 -14.31 16.09
C LEU A 205 6.29 -13.65 14.94
N ILE A 206 4.97 -13.83 14.92
CA ILE A 206 4.08 -13.30 13.89
C ILE A 206 3.04 -12.40 14.58
N PRO A 207 3.21 -11.07 14.52
CA PRO A 207 2.25 -10.14 15.12
C PRO A 207 1.12 -9.75 14.16
N THR A 208 1.13 -10.27 12.92
CA THR A 208 0.15 -9.95 11.86
C THR A 208 -0.61 -11.20 11.40
N PRO A 209 -1.55 -11.72 12.20
CA PRO A 209 -2.31 -12.94 11.89
C PRO A 209 -3.30 -12.77 10.72
N ASP A 210 -3.56 -11.54 10.30
CA ASP A 210 -4.45 -11.19 9.19
C ASP A 210 -3.79 -11.33 7.81
N SER A 211 -2.46 -11.44 7.76
CA SER A 211 -1.70 -11.51 6.51
C SER A 211 -1.81 -12.88 5.85
N LYS A 212 -2.46 -12.92 4.69
CA LYS A 212 -2.54 -14.13 3.83
C LYS A 212 -1.18 -14.50 3.23
N THR A 213 -0.35 -13.50 2.91
CA THR A 213 0.98 -13.73 2.33
C THR A 213 1.86 -14.53 3.29
N ILE A 214 1.86 -14.20 4.58
CA ILE A 214 2.61 -14.96 5.60
C ILE A 214 2.01 -16.35 5.76
N LEU A 215 0.68 -16.46 5.84
CA LEU A 215 0.03 -17.77 5.94
C LEU A 215 0.44 -18.68 4.78
N ASN A 216 0.28 -18.22 3.54
CA ASN A 216 0.63 -18.98 2.35
C ASN A 216 2.12 -19.30 2.29
N PHE A 217 2.98 -18.35 2.68
CA PHE A 217 4.42 -18.56 2.78
C PHE A 217 4.77 -19.71 3.73
N LEU A 218 4.27 -19.70 4.97
CA LEU A 218 4.55 -20.76 5.96
C LEU A 218 3.98 -22.12 5.54
N ILE A 219 2.80 -22.14 4.91
CA ILE A 219 2.20 -23.35 4.34
C ILE A 219 3.10 -23.92 3.23
N ASN A 220 3.60 -23.06 2.35
CA ASN A 220 4.46 -23.47 1.24
C ASN A 220 5.83 -23.97 1.75
N VAL A 221 6.38 -23.34 2.79
CA VAL A 221 7.61 -23.80 3.47
C VAL A 221 7.43 -25.22 4.00
N LYS A 222 6.34 -25.52 4.71
CA LYS A 222 6.12 -26.87 5.25
C LYS A 222 5.84 -27.92 4.16
N LYS A 223 5.20 -27.52 3.05
CA LYS A 223 4.91 -28.41 1.92
C LYS A 223 6.15 -28.77 1.09
N ASP A 224 7.17 -27.92 1.11
CA ASP A 224 8.36 -28.15 0.31
C ASP A 224 9.10 -29.43 0.71
N LYS A 225 9.66 -30.14 -0.30
CA LYS A 225 10.29 -31.45 -0.13
C LYS A 225 11.48 -31.40 0.81
N ASN A 226 12.26 -30.32 0.74
CA ASN A 226 13.46 -30.10 1.55
C ASN A 226 13.14 -29.89 3.03
N TRP A 227 11.93 -29.42 3.33
CA TRP A 227 11.49 -29.02 4.67
C TRP A 227 10.67 -30.08 5.40
N LYS A 228 10.43 -31.25 4.79
CA LYS A 228 9.70 -32.35 5.45
C LYS A 228 10.32 -32.84 6.76
N LYS A 229 11.63 -32.66 6.93
CA LYS A 229 12.38 -33.08 8.12
C LYS A 229 12.65 -31.95 9.12
N ARG A 230 12.43 -30.70 8.70
CA ARG A 230 12.72 -29.51 9.51
C ARG A 230 11.46 -29.04 10.21
N ASN A 231 11.62 -28.61 11.45
CA ASN A 231 10.52 -28.10 12.27
C ASN A 231 10.85 -26.68 12.72
N PHE A 232 9.83 -25.85 12.81
CA PHE A 232 9.94 -24.49 13.33
C PHE A 232 8.68 -24.21 14.12
N THR A 233 8.79 -23.31 15.09
CA THR A 233 7.68 -22.95 15.97
C THR A 233 7.22 -21.54 15.65
N CYS A 234 5.92 -21.36 15.49
CA CYS A 234 5.29 -20.06 15.27
C CYS A 234 4.61 -19.58 16.55
N ILE A 235 5.06 -18.44 17.08
CA ILE A 235 4.36 -17.70 18.12
C ILE A 235 3.53 -16.62 17.45
N ILE A 236 2.22 -16.60 17.71
CA ILE A 236 1.27 -15.68 17.09
C ILE A 236 0.68 -14.79 18.18
N THR A 237 0.71 -13.47 17.97
CA THR A 237 0.03 -12.55 18.88
C THR A 237 -1.46 -12.45 18.51
N GLU A 238 -2.31 -12.28 19.51
CA GLU A 238 -3.76 -12.24 19.28
C GLU A 238 -4.26 -10.91 18.66
N SER A 239 -3.47 -9.82 18.77
CA SER A 239 -3.79 -8.48 18.25
C SER A 239 -5.21 -8.06 18.65
N TYR A 240 -5.41 -8.03 19.97
CA TYR A 240 -6.68 -7.68 20.59
C TYR A 240 -6.94 -6.17 20.42
N PRO A 241 -8.18 -5.71 20.12
CA PRO A 241 -9.45 -6.46 20.01
C PRO A 241 -9.84 -6.86 18.57
N ASN A 242 -9.07 -6.45 17.57
CA ASN A 242 -9.52 -6.43 16.17
C ASN A 242 -9.37 -7.78 15.46
N ASN A 243 -8.28 -8.50 15.72
CA ASN A 243 -7.87 -9.66 14.92
C ASN A 243 -7.88 -11.00 15.70
N LEU A 244 -8.44 -11.04 16.92
CA LEU A 244 -8.51 -12.24 17.76
C LEU A 244 -9.01 -13.49 17.00
N GLN A 245 -10.14 -13.39 16.32
CA GLN A 245 -10.71 -14.52 15.58
C GLN A 245 -9.85 -14.93 14.37
N LYS A 246 -9.14 -13.97 13.76
CA LYS A 246 -8.23 -14.25 12.64
C LYS A 246 -6.97 -14.95 13.16
N ALA A 247 -6.44 -14.54 14.30
CA ALA A 247 -5.30 -15.18 14.98
C ALA A 247 -5.60 -16.64 15.31
N GLN A 248 -6.76 -16.92 15.91
CA GLN A 248 -7.19 -18.28 16.22
C GLN A 248 -7.32 -19.15 14.96
N LYS A 249 -7.93 -18.61 13.89
CA LYS A 249 -8.05 -19.32 12.60
C LYS A 249 -6.69 -19.54 11.93
N PHE A 250 -5.78 -18.57 12.03
CA PHE A 250 -4.43 -18.65 11.48
C PHE A 250 -3.62 -19.74 12.20
N ALA A 251 -3.65 -19.76 13.53
CA ALA A 251 -3.01 -20.78 14.34
C ALA A 251 -3.55 -22.18 14.04
N LEU A 252 -4.88 -22.34 13.98
CA LEU A 252 -5.53 -23.63 13.65
C LEU A 252 -5.02 -24.18 12.30
N LYS A 253 -4.99 -23.34 11.26
CA LYS A 253 -4.52 -23.76 9.93
C LYS A 253 -3.06 -24.21 9.90
N LEU A 254 -2.20 -23.60 10.71
CA LEU A 254 -0.80 -24.00 10.81
C LEU A 254 -0.65 -25.28 11.63
N SER A 255 -1.43 -25.43 12.71
CA SER A 255 -1.46 -26.64 13.52
C SER A 255 -1.96 -27.86 12.73
N ASP A 256 -2.99 -27.70 11.89
CA ASP A 256 -3.51 -28.73 10.99
C ASP A 256 -2.44 -29.28 10.02
N LEU A 257 -1.40 -28.49 9.73
CA LEU A 257 -0.28 -28.86 8.86
C LEU A 257 0.93 -29.42 9.63
N GLY A 258 0.82 -29.58 10.95
CA GLY A 258 1.91 -30.06 11.81
C GLY A 258 3.04 -29.05 12.00
N ILE A 259 2.71 -27.75 12.02
CA ILE A 259 3.61 -26.69 12.47
C ILE A 259 3.31 -26.41 13.93
N ASP A 260 4.33 -26.36 14.78
CA ASP A 260 4.15 -26.05 16.20
C ASP A 260 3.71 -24.60 16.35
N THR A 261 2.49 -24.36 16.83
CA THR A 261 1.94 -23.01 16.94
C THR A 261 1.48 -22.68 18.35
N ILE A 262 1.84 -21.50 18.83
CA ILE A 262 1.50 -20.99 20.16
C ILE A 262 0.84 -19.64 19.98
N ILE A 263 -0.34 -19.44 20.58
CA ILE A 263 -0.98 -18.12 20.64
C ILE A 263 -0.59 -17.47 21.97
N ILE A 264 -0.15 -16.22 21.92
CA ILE A 264 0.16 -15.41 23.09
C ILE A 264 -0.69 -14.14 23.14
N PRO A 265 -1.01 -13.62 24.34
CA PRO A 265 -1.58 -12.30 24.46
C PRO A 265 -0.53 -11.24 24.16
N ASP A 266 -0.99 -10.06 23.72
CA ASP A 266 -0.09 -8.95 23.32
C ASP A 266 0.80 -8.47 24.49
N SER A 267 0.35 -8.64 25.74
CA SER A 267 1.11 -8.31 26.96
C SER A 267 2.32 -9.22 27.20
N MET A 268 2.31 -10.44 26.68
CA MET A 268 3.37 -11.45 26.90
C MET A 268 4.54 -11.28 25.94
N VAL A 269 4.39 -10.47 24.88
CA VAL A 269 5.39 -10.30 23.81
C VAL A 269 6.78 -9.97 24.35
N PHE A 270 6.87 -9.03 25.31
CA PHE A 270 8.15 -8.65 25.90
C PHE A 270 8.81 -9.79 26.67
N ALA A 271 8.02 -10.62 27.37
CA ALA A 271 8.53 -11.72 28.18
C ALA A 271 9.06 -12.90 27.35
N VAL A 272 8.53 -13.11 26.14
CA VAL A 272 8.98 -14.19 25.24
C VAL A 272 10.03 -13.75 24.23
N MET A 273 10.30 -12.44 24.10
CA MET A 273 11.17 -11.89 23.05
C MET A 273 12.59 -12.47 23.08
N ASN A 274 13.11 -12.80 24.26
CA ASN A 274 14.44 -13.40 24.42
C ASN A 274 14.60 -14.80 23.79
N LYS A 275 13.50 -15.50 23.49
CA LYS A 275 13.51 -16.83 22.86
C LYS A 275 13.23 -16.77 21.36
N ILE A 276 12.75 -15.63 20.86
CA ILE A 276 12.34 -15.48 19.47
C ILE A 276 13.59 -15.27 18.60
N GLY A 277 13.69 -16.01 17.49
CA GLY A 277 14.79 -15.88 16.54
C GLY A 277 14.55 -14.77 15.53
N LYS A 278 13.33 -14.66 14.99
CA LYS A 278 12.94 -13.69 13.96
C LYS A 278 11.51 -13.21 14.16
N VAL A 279 11.25 -11.95 13.83
CA VAL A 279 9.88 -11.40 13.73
C VAL A 279 9.50 -11.27 12.27
N VAL A 280 8.37 -11.86 11.88
CA VAL A 280 7.86 -11.81 10.49
C VAL A 280 6.56 -11.01 10.44
N ILE A 281 6.57 -9.90 9.70
CA ILE A 281 5.50 -8.91 9.68
C ILE A 281 4.91 -8.80 8.27
N GLY A 282 3.58 -8.83 8.17
CA GLY A 282 2.85 -8.59 6.94
C GLY A 282 2.35 -7.16 6.88
N CYS A 283 2.64 -6.45 5.79
CA CYS A 283 2.25 -5.04 5.68
C CYS A 283 0.98 -4.85 4.85
N LYS A 284 0.24 -3.77 5.16
CA LYS A 284 -0.82 -3.21 4.32
C LYS A 284 -0.21 -2.33 3.23
N GLN A 285 0.79 -1.52 3.60
CA GLN A 285 1.42 -0.53 2.72
C GLN A 285 2.90 -0.34 3.08
N ILE A 286 3.76 -0.14 2.09
CA ILE A 286 5.17 0.26 2.24
C ILE A 286 5.37 1.60 1.52
N PHE A 287 6.13 2.50 2.14
CA PHE A 287 6.43 3.83 1.63
C PHE A 287 7.82 3.91 1.01
N SER A 288 8.08 4.98 0.27
CA SER A 288 9.37 5.22 -0.40
C SER A 288 10.57 5.36 0.54
N ASN A 289 10.34 5.81 1.78
CA ASN A 289 11.36 5.85 2.84
C ASN A 289 11.61 4.47 3.50
N GLY A 290 10.89 3.42 3.09
CA GLY A 290 10.97 2.08 3.68
C GLY A 290 10.14 1.89 4.95
N SER A 291 9.42 2.93 5.43
CA SER A 291 8.46 2.77 6.51
C SER A 291 7.22 2.00 6.04
N ALA A 292 6.52 1.36 6.97
CA ALA A 292 5.41 0.48 6.64
C ALA A 292 4.19 0.71 7.53
N ILE A 293 3.01 0.55 6.93
CA ILE A 293 1.73 0.47 7.65
C ILE A 293 1.33 -0.99 7.71
N VAL A 294 0.93 -1.41 8.91
CA VAL A 294 0.46 -2.75 9.19
C VAL A 294 -1.01 -2.70 9.58
N SER A 295 -1.76 -3.73 9.20
CA SER A 295 -3.22 -3.81 9.43
C SER A 295 -3.60 -4.44 10.78
N SER A 296 -2.60 -4.82 11.59
CA SER A 296 -2.77 -5.32 12.95
C SER A 296 -2.28 -4.27 13.93
N THR A 297 -2.99 -4.15 15.05
CA THR A 297 -2.64 -3.25 16.15
C THR A 297 -1.66 -3.94 17.10
N GLY A 298 -0.82 -3.14 17.78
CA GLY A 298 0.18 -3.64 18.74
C GLY A 298 1.46 -4.17 18.08
N VAL A 299 1.66 -3.91 16.78
CA VAL A 299 2.86 -4.35 16.08
C VAL A 299 4.04 -3.41 16.40
N GLN A 300 3.77 -2.13 16.65
CA GLN A 300 4.80 -1.17 17.03
C GLN A 300 5.45 -1.54 18.37
N THR A 301 4.70 -2.06 19.34
CA THR A 301 5.27 -2.54 20.61
C THR A 301 6.14 -3.78 20.39
N VAL A 302 5.69 -4.71 19.55
CA VAL A 302 6.46 -5.90 19.16
C VAL A 302 7.78 -5.50 18.51
N VAL A 303 7.73 -4.55 17.57
CA VAL A 303 8.89 -4.04 16.84
C VAL A 303 9.88 -3.33 17.78
N GLN A 304 9.38 -2.51 18.70
CA GLN A 304 10.22 -1.85 19.69
C GLN A 304 10.91 -2.88 20.60
N CYS A 305 10.17 -3.88 21.07
CA CYS A 305 10.72 -4.97 21.86
C CYS A 305 11.80 -5.72 21.07
N ALA A 306 11.52 -6.07 19.81
CA ALA A 306 12.48 -6.76 18.95
C ALA A 306 13.76 -5.95 18.76
N LYS A 307 13.67 -4.63 18.63
CA LYS A 307 14.84 -3.74 18.54
C LYS A 307 15.70 -3.79 19.81
N GLU A 308 15.08 -3.72 20.98
CA GLU A 308 15.80 -3.81 22.27
C GLU A 308 16.51 -5.16 22.45
N PHE A 309 15.85 -6.25 22.06
CA PHE A 309 16.42 -7.61 22.12
C PHE A 309 17.30 -7.96 20.92
N ARG A 310 17.48 -7.04 19.96
CA ARG A 310 18.24 -7.25 18.70
C ARG A 310 17.76 -8.45 17.90
N VAL A 311 16.45 -8.70 17.91
CA VAL A 311 15.81 -9.72 17.10
C VAL A 311 15.54 -9.13 15.71
N PRO A 312 15.99 -9.80 14.62
CA PRO A 312 15.79 -9.31 13.26
C PRO A 312 14.31 -9.27 12.87
N ILE A 313 13.92 -8.19 12.18
CA ILE A 313 12.56 -7.93 11.71
C ILE A 313 12.50 -8.05 10.19
N ILE A 314 11.68 -9.00 9.73
CA ILE A 314 11.45 -9.33 8.34
C ILE A 314 10.05 -8.87 7.95
N VAL A 315 9.96 -8.01 6.94
CA VAL A 315 8.69 -7.55 6.37
C VAL A 315 8.43 -8.28 5.06
N MET A 316 7.22 -8.82 4.88
CA MET A 316 6.79 -9.46 3.63
C MET A 316 5.63 -8.71 3.00
N ALA A 317 5.82 -8.23 1.76
CA ALA A 317 4.78 -7.54 1.01
C ALA A 317 5.02 -7.61 -0.51
N GLY A 318 3.95 -7.78 -1.29
CA GLY A 318 4.04 -7.65 -2.75
C GLY A 318 4.22 -6.20 -3.20
N LEU A 319 4.83 -5.99 -4.37
CA LEU A 319 5.12 -4.67 -4.92
C LEU A 319 3.90 -3.77 -5.13
N TYR A 320 2.71 -4.33 -5.36
CA TYR A 320 1.47 -3.57 -5.47
C TYR A 320 1.08 -2.81 -4.18
N LYS A 321 1.66 -3.20 -3.03
CA LYS A 321 1.55 -2.50 -1.75
C LYS A 321 2.63 -1.44 -1.55
N LEU A 322 3.44 -1.12 -2.55
CA LEU A 322 4.44 -0.07 -2.49
C LEU A 322 3.81 1.26 -2.95
N SER A 323 4.10 2.37 -2.26
CA SER A 323 3.62 3.70 -2.65
C SER A 323 4.80 4.64 -2.83
N SER A 324 4.70 5.48 -3.85
CA SER A 324 5.63 6.57 -4.09
C SER A 324 5.52 7.71 -3.07
N ILE A 325 4.39 7.80 -2.36
CA ILE A 325 4.15 8.84 -1.37
C ILE A 325 5.03 8.59 -0.14
N SER A 326 5.66 9.64 0.36
CA SER A 326 6.31 9.61 1.68
C SER A 326 5.32 10.08 2.76
N PRO A 327 5.27 9.43 3.93
CA PRO A 327 4.39 9.86 5.02
C PRO A 327 4.93 11.13 5.66
N PHE A 328 4.23 12.26 5.46
CA PHE A 328 4.52 13.52 6.17
C PHE A 328 3.75 13.60 7.50
N ASP A 329 2.43 13.36 7.50
CA ASP A 329 1.58 13.44 8.70
C ASP A 329 1.06 12.07 9.16
N ILE A 330 1.90 11.30 9.85
CA ILE A 330 1.63 9.92 10.29
C ILE A 330 0.34 9.81 11.11
N LYS A 331 0.13 10.74 12.06
CA LYS A 331 -0.91 10.62 13.10
C LYS A 331 -2.32 10.94 12.63
N GLU A 332 -2.48 11.92 11.73
CA GLU A 332 -3.81 12.39 11.30
C GLU A 332 -4.29 11.70 10.02
N ASN A 333 -3.35 11.33 9.14
CA ASN A 333 -3.68 10.93 7.76
C ASN A 333 -3.33 9.48 7.41
N TYR A 334 -2.79 8.65 8.30
CA TYR A 334 -2.39 7.28 7.93
C TYR A 334 -2.87 6.21 8.91
N LEU A 335 -3.12 6.59 10.17
CA LEU A 335 -3.63 5.67 11.18
C LEU A 335 -5.16 5.69 11.19
N GLU A 336 -5.74 4.54 10.88
CA GLU A 336 -7.19 4.36 10.95
C GLU A 336 -7.61 4.04 12.38
N VAL A 337 -8.48 4.89 12.93
CA VAL A 337 -9.15 4.66 14.21
C VAL A 337 -10.49 3.98 13.95
N GLY A 338 -10.70 2.83 14.58
CA GLY A 338 -11.95 2.08 14.55
C GLY A 338 -13.08 2.81 15.24
N GLY A 339 -14.26 2.78 14.62
CA GLY A 339 -15.47 3.42 15.14
C GLY A 339 -16.04 2.73 16.38
N SER A 340 -17.06 3.36 16.97
CA SER A 340 -17.63 2.97 18.27
C SER A 340 -18.19 1.54 18.35
N LYS A 341 -18.49 0.90 17.22
CA LYS A 341 -18.92 -0.52 17.15
C LYS A 341 -17.78 -1.50 17.43
N LEU A 342 -16.56 -1.16 16.99
CA LEU A 342 -15.34 -1.94 17.24
C LEU A 342 -14.83 -1.69 18.66
N THR A 343 -14.99 -0.47 19.19
CA THR A 343 -14.70 -0.19 20.61
C THR A 343 -15.69 -0.86 21.56
N GLY A 344 -16.88 -1.24 21.09
CA GLY A 344 -17.83 -2.05 21.88
C GLY A 344 -17.35 -3.47 22.19
N ASN A 345 -16.22 -3.92 21.64
CA ASN A 345 -15.52 -5.13 22.08
C ASN A 345 -14.52 -4.85 23.22
N LEU A 346 -14.06 -3.59 23.38
CA LEU A 346 -13.17 -3.21 24.49
C LEU A 346 -13.94 -3.13 25.81
N LEU A 347 -15.21 -2.72 25.76
CA LEU A 347 -16.10 -2.70 26.92
C LEU A 347 -17.09 -3.88 26.88
N PRO A 348 -17.44 -4.46 28.04
CA PRO A 348 -18.53 -5.43 28.12
C PRO A 348 -19.86 -4.81 27.64
N LYS A 349 -20.60 -5.53 26.79
CA LYS A 349 -21.93 -5.12 26.26
C LYS A 349 -23.01 -4.90 27.34
N GLN A 350 -22.70 -5.13 28.62
CA GLN A 350 -23.64 -5.12 29.74
C GLN A 350 -23.99 -3.71 30.24
N HIS A 351 -23.19 -2.70 29.93
CA HIS A 351 -23.49 -1.31 30.32
C HIS A 351 -24.20 -0.59 29.17
N LYS A 352 -25.44 -1.03 28.87
CA LYS A 352 -26.36 -0.20 28.08
C LYS A 352 -26.66 1.04 28.91
N VAL A 353 -26.61 2.21 28.27
CA VAL A 353 -26.95 3.53 28.80
C VAL A 353 -28.45 3.62 29.11
N THR A 354 -28.94 2.76 29.99
CA THR A 354 -30.32 2.74 30.47
C THR A 354 -30.28 2.68 31.98
N GLY A 355 -30.28 3.87 32.59
CA GLY A 355 -30.64 4.07 33.99
C GLY A 355 -29.58 3.69 35.02
N HIS A 356 -28.95 4.72 35.58
CA HIS A 356 -28.31 4.71 36.91
C HIS A 356 -26.96 4.02 37.15
N GLU A 357 -26.35 3.32 36.20
CA GLU A 357 -25.01 2.73 36.40
C GLU A 357 -23.98 3.25 35.38
N GLY A 358 -23.31 4.35 35.76
CA GLY A 358 -22.07 4.84 35.15
C GLY A 358 -22.23 5.93 34.09
N ASP A 359 -21.81 7.16 34.43
CA ASP A 359 -21.66 8.26 33.47
C ASP A 359 -20.36 8.09 32.65
N TYR A 360 -20.45 7.45 31.48
CA TYR A 360 -19.32 7.26 30.55
C TYR A 360 -19.02 8.50 29.69
N SER A 361 -19.70 9.64 29.92
CA SER A 361 -19.44 10.88 29.19
C SER A 361 -17.98 11.36 29.30
N ARG A 362 -17.28 10.95 30.36
CA ARG A 362 -15.86 11.26 30.60
C ARG A 362 -14.87 10.21 30.06
N LEU A 363 -15.32 9.04 29.61
CA LEU A 363 -14.44 7.98 29.13
C LEU A 363 -14.21 8.11 27.62
N MET A 364 -13.03 8.58 27.24
CA MET A 364 -12.59 8.54 25.83
C MET A 364 -11.92 7.21 25.54
N MET A 365 -12.44 6.48 24.55
CA MET A 365 -11.84 5.25 24.04
C MET A 365 -11.29 5.45 22.65
N VAL A 366 -10.11 4.89 22.41
CA VAL A 366 -9.46 4.90 21.09
C VAL A 366 -9.12 3.45 20.74
N ASN A 367 -9.50 3.01 19.55
CA ASN A 367 -9.13 1.71 19.01
C ASN A 367 -8.43 1.92 17.67
N ASN A 368 -7.13 1.70 17.61
CA ASN A 368 -6.40 1.76 16.35
C ASN A 368 -6.55 0.44 15.61
N ILE A 369 -6.82 0.51 14.31
CA ILE A 369 -6.89 -0.66 13.44
C ILE A 369 -5.53 -0.95 12.84
N ASN A 370 -4.88 0.10 12.34
CA ASN A 370 -3.58 0.02 11.72
C ASN A 370 -2.51 0.52 12.68
N ASP A 371 -1.30 0.06 12.47
CA ASP A 371 -0.11 0.48 13.20
C ASP A 371 0.97 0.95 12.21
N PHE A 372 1.84 1.85 12.67
CA PHE A 372 2.91 2.42 11.86
C PHE A 372 4.27 1.96 12.34
N ILE A 373 5.08 1.46 11.41
CA ILE A 373 6.43 0.99 11.67
C ILE A 373 7.42 1.91 10.94
N ALA A 374 8.30 2.55 11.70
CA ALA A 374 9.39 3.33 11.14
C ALA A 374 10.43 2.42 10.46
N ALA A 375 11.05 2.93 9.40
CA ALA A 375 12.05 2.19 8.62
C ALA A 375 13.25 1.73 9.44
N GLU A 376 13.62 2.47 10.50
CA GLU A 376 14.78 2.19 11.38
C GLU A 376 14.68 0.87 12.17
N PHE A 377 13.46 0.36 12.31
CA PHE A 377 13.22 -0.90 13.00
C PHE A 377 13.17 -2.09 12.05
N ILE A 378 12.98 -1.87 10.75
CA ILE A 378 12.88 -2.95 9.76
C ILE A 378 14.30 -3.29 9.32
N ASP A 379 14.66 -4.57 9.28
CA ASP A 379 15.98 -4.98 8.80
C ASP A 379 15.93 -5.34 7.31
N ILE A 380 14.91 -6.10 6.90
CA ILE A 380 14.76 -6.55 5.51
C ILE A 380 13.30 -6.57 5.07
N ILE A 381 13.07 -6.16 3.83
CA ILE A 381 11.77 -6.17 3.16
C ILE A 381 11.85 -7.16 2.00
N ILE A 382 11.06 -8.22 2.08
CA ILE A 382 10.92 -9.23 1.02
C ILE A 382 9.74 -8.84 0.15
N THR A 383 10.03 -8.60 -1.12
CA THR A 383 9.02 -8.41 -2.16
C THR A 383 9.08 -9.55 -3.17
N ASN A 384 8.22 -9.48 -4.18
CA ASN A 384 8.17 -10.46 -5.25
C ASN A 384 9.34 -10.36 -6.25
N THR A 385 10.10 -9.26 -6.25
CA THR A 385 11.31 -9.11 -7.07
C THR A 385 12.60 -9.47 -6.34
N GLY A 386 12.62 -9.33 -5.02
CA GLY A 386 13.83 -9.54 -4.24
C GLY A 386 13.68 -9.18 -2.77
N ALA A 387 14.76 -9.35 -2.03
CA ALA A 387 14.87 -8.86 -0.66
C ALA A 387 15.72 -7.58 -0.64
N TYR A 388 15.18 -6.54 -0.02
CA TYR A 388 15.77 -5.20 -0.01
C TYR A 388 15.93 -4.69 1.42
N SER A 389 16.98 -3.90 1.64
CA SER A 389 17.07 -3.05 2.84
C SER A 389 16.06 -1.90 2.74
N PRO A 390 15.48 -1.41 3.85
CA PRO A 390 14.58 -0.25 3.83
C PRO A 390 15.19 0.98 3.15
N SER A 391 16.50 1.20 3.31
CA SER A 391 17.21 2.31 2.67
C SER A 391 17.25 2.21 1.14
N PHE A 392 17.06 1.03 0.55
CA PHE A 392 17.04 0.84 -0.90
C PHE A 392 15.63 1.04 -1.50
N MET A 393 14.61 1.26 -0.66
CA MET A 393 13.22 1.30 -1.13
C MET A 393 12.92 2.47 -2.05
N TYR A 394 13.62 3.59 -1.92
CA TYR A 394 13.48 4.72 -2.85
C TYR A 394 13.82 4.30 -4.29
N ARG A 395 14.77 3.38 -4.49
CA ARG A 395 15.18 2.93 -5.81
C ARG A 395 14.14 2.01 -6.42
N VAL A 396 13.65 1.06 -5.63
CA VAL A 396 12.55 0.17 -6.07
C VAL A 396 11.29 0.97 -6.41
N VAL A 397 11.02 2.05 -5.67
CA VAL A 397 9.95 3.00 -6.03
C VAL A 397 10.25 3.68 -7.35
N ALA A 398 11.45 4.24 -7.53
CA ALA A 398 11.83 4.94 -8.76
C ALA A 398 11.80 4.03 -10.01
N ASP A 399 12.05 2.73 -9.84
CA ASP A 399 12.01 1.75 -10.93
C ASP A 399 10.56 1.31 -11.26
N ASN A 400 9.56 1.58 -10.40
CA ASN A 400 8.16 1.16 -10.60
C ASN A 400 7.14 2.32 -10.69
N TYR A 401 7.54 3.53 -10.28
CA TYR A 401 6.68 4.69 -10.17
C TYR A 401 7.41 5.94 -10.65
N GLU A 402 6.66 6.86 -11.24
CA GLU A 402 7.13 8.22 -11.48
C GLU A 402 6.96 9.06 -10.20
N TYR A 403 7.95 9.90 -9.89
CA TYR A 403 7.76 10.96 -8.90
C TYR A 403 6.68 11.90 -9.43
N SER A 404 5.57 11.99 -8.68
CA SER A 404 4.42 12.84 -9.02
C SER A 404 4.67 14.29 -8.66
#